data_AF-A0A7J0HBL0-F1
#
_entry.id   AF-A0A7J0HBL0-F1
#
_cell.length_a   1.000
_cell.length_b   1.000
_cell.length_c   1.000
_cell.angle_alpha   90.00
_cell.angle_beta   90.00
_cell.angle_gamma   90.00
#
_symmetry.space_group_name_H-M   'P 1'
#
loop_
_entity.id
_entity.type
_entity.pdbx_description
1 polymer ?
#
loop_
_entity_poly.entity_id
_entity_poly.type
_entity_poly.pdbx_seq_one_letter_code
_entity_poly.pdbx_strand_id
1 'polypeptide(L)'
;MTCYKAIRKSWSEIDKVASRRNGLSILSQKFKTCAHLNRSSELKDFLETLYAQAAQYNQPPEYPVTMICSGIDEASEGSDVLSRIFAGVVAYFGNMSCYDTNMLDYSPEIIVGWSWQDIKLVLHRFASNIIFSNGLRDPYSSGGVLEDISDSVVAIHTANADESDPKWLTKQRMEEVKIIQGWIKKYYADLLALKQ
;
A
#
# COMPACT_ATOMS: atom_id res chain seq x y z
N MET A 1 0.50 -7.79 -23.26
CA MET A 1 1.36 -7.76 -22.04
C MET A 1 0.43 -7.41 -20.89
N THR A 2 0.47 -8.10 -19.74
CA THR A 2 -0.38 -7.75 -18.59
C THR A 2 0.29 -6.70 -17.69
N CYS A 3 -0.49 -5.99 -16.87
CA CYS A 3 -0.03 -4.93 -15.97
C CYS A 3 1.17 -5.36 -15.13
N TYR A 4 1.01 -6.46 -14.37
CA TYR A 4 2.09 -7.04 -13.57
C TYR A 4 3.34 -7.39 -14.40
N LYS A 5 3.18 -7.97 -15.60
CA LYS A 5 4.31 -8.33 -16.45
C LYS A 5 5.04 -7.10 -16.99
N ALA A 6 4.30 -6.03 -17.31
CA ALA A 6 4.86 -4.76 -17.74
C ALA A 6 5.65 -4.10 -16.60
N ILE A 7 5.07 -3.99 -15.41
CA ILE A 7 5.73 -3.44 -14.21
C ILE A 7 6.99 -4.24 -13.87
N ARG A 8 6.89 -5.57 -13.78
CA ARG A 8 8.06 -6.41 -13.47
C ARG A 8 9.20 -6.25 -14.47
N LYS A 9 8.87 -6.10 -15.76
CA LYS A 9 9.87 -5.92 -16.83
C LYS A 9 10.45 -4.50 -16.84
N SER A 10 9.68 -3.49 -16.46
CA SER A 10 10.07 -2.08 -16.57
C SER A 10 11.34 -1.77 -15.79
N TRP A 11 11.54 -2.37 -14.62
CA TRP A 11 12.72 -2.13 -13.78
C TRP A 11 14.03 -2.35 -14.54
N SER A 12 14.13 -3.50 -15.23
CA SER A 12 15.31 -3.82 -16.04
C SER A 12 15.41 -2.98 -17.31
N GLU A 13 14.28 -2.58 -17.91
CA GLU A 13 14.29 -1.72 -19.10
C GLU A 13 14.68 -0.28 -18.76
N ILE A 14 14.30 0.23 -17.58
CA ILE A 14 14.76 1.53 -17.06
C ILE A 14 16.29 1.52 -16.93
N ASP A 15 16.86 0.52 -16.25
CA ASP A 15 18.31 0.42 -16.05
C ASP A 15 19.04 0.29 -17.41
N LYS A 16 18.49 -0.51 -18.31
CA LYS A 16 19.02 -0.69 -19.66
C LYS A 16 19.01 0.62 -20.46
N VAL A 17 17.93 1.40 -20.43
CA VAL A 17 17.88 2.69 -21.12
C VAL A 17 18.82 3.68 -20.46
N ALA A 18 18.82 3.76 -19.13
CA ALA A 18 19.68 4.66 -18.36
C ALA A 18 21.19 4.43 -18.62
N SER A 19 21.60 3.18 -18.86
CA SER A 19 22.99 2.82 -19.18
C SER A 19 23.48 3.32 -20.55
N ARG A 20 22.58 3.75 -21.44
CA ARG A 20 22.93 4.26 -22.77
C ARG A 20 23.38 5.72 -22.69
N ARG A 21 24.12 6.17 -23.70
CA ARG A 21 24.43 7.59 -23.87
C ARG A 21 23.12 8.40 -23.94
N ASN A 22 23.01 9.44 -23.11
CA ASN A 22 21.81 10.26 -22.93
C ASN A 22 20.56 9.48 -22.45
N GLY A 23 20.75 8.29 -21.88
CA GLY A 23 19.67 7.41 -21.42
C GLY A 23 18.74 8.06 -20.41
N LEU A 24 19.29 8.77 -19.44
CA LEU A 24 18.51 9.49 -18.43
C LEU A 24 17.67 10.62 -19.04
N SER A 25 18.21 11.34 -20.03
CA SER A 25 17.46 12.38 -20.75
C SER A 25 16.30 11.79 -21.55
N ILE A 26 16.52 10.62 -22.18
CA ILE A 26 15.46 9.87 -22.87
C ILE A 26 14.35 9.45 -21.89
N LEU A 27 14.73 8.97 -20.70
CA LEU A 27 13.77 8.62 -19.65
C LEU A 27 13.02 9.85 -19.15
N SER A 28 13.69 10.96 -18.87
CA SER A 28 13.07 12.22 -18.45
C SER A 28 12.03 12.71 -19.45
N GLN A 29 12.36 12.68 -20.75
CA GLN A 29 11.42 13.08 -21.80
C GLN A 29 10.24 12.10 -21.90
N LYS A 30 10.50 10.79 -21.86
CA LYS A 30 9.47 9.77 -21.98
C LYS A 30 8.47 9.81 -20.81
N PHE A 31 8.95 10.05 -19.60
CA PHE A 31 8.13 10.15 -18.39
C PHE A 31 7.69 11.59 -18.07
N LYS A 32 8.03 12.56 -18.93
CA LYS A 32 7.78 14.00 -18.72
C LYS A 32 8.17 14.47 -17.32
N THR A 33 9.37 14.12 -16.84
CA THR A 33 9.79 14.55 -15.50
C THR A 33 10.00 16.06 -15.46
N CYS A 34 9.61 16.72 -14.36
CA CYS A 34 9.75 18.18 -14.21
C CYS A 34 11.22 18.63 -14.15
N ALA A 35 12.08 17.79 -13.56
CA ALA A 35 13.53 17.95 -13.56
C ALA A 35 14.20 16.84 -14.38
N HIS A 36 15.43 17.07 -14.82
CA HIS A 36 16.24 16.03 -15.47
C HIS A 36 16.67 14.98 -14.45
N LEU A 37 16.53 13.70 -14.78
CA LEU A 37 16.94 12.59 -13.93
C LEU A 37 18.47 12.52 -13.85
N ASN A 38 19.02 12.42 -12.64
CA ASN A 38 20.47 12.24 -12.46
C ASN A 38 20.83 10.77 -12.27
N ARG A 39 19.87 9.95 -11.83
CA ARG A 39 20.00 8.51 -11.61
C ARG A 39 18.74 7.79 -12.07
N SER A 40 18.87 6.50 -12.42
CA SER A 40 17.69 5.67 -12.69
C SER A 40 16.85 5.43 -11.44
N SER A 41 17.46 5.47 -10.25
CA SER A 41 16.77 5.29 -8.97
C SER A 41 15.67 6.32 -8.78
N GLU A 42 15.88 7.60 -9.11
CA GLU A 42 14.86 8.65 -8.96
C GLU A 42 13.52 8.29 -9.64
N LEU A 43 13.58 7.71 -10.83
CA LEU A 43 12.37 7.25 -11.53
C LEU A 43 11.82 5.94 -10.94
N LYS A 44 12.68 5.04 -10.48
CA LYS A 44 12.25 3.76 -9.90
C LYS A 44 11.56 3.98 -8.55
N ASP A 45 12.13 4.83 -7.71
CA ASP A 45 11.63 5.22 -6.40
C ASP A 45 10.28 5.94 -6.55
N PHE A 46 10.16 6.86 -7.52
CA PHE A 46 8.87 7.50 -7.86
C PHE A 46 7.79 6.47 -8.24
N LEU A 47 8.11 5.51 -9.12
CA LEU A 47 7.17 4.48 -9.56
C LEU A 47 6.82 3.51 -8.43
N GLU A 48 7.79 3.12 -7.61
CA GLU A 48 7.60 2.27 -6.43
C GLU A 48 6.62 2.92 -5.45
N THR A 49 6.86 4.20 -5.12
CA THR A 49 5.97 4.96 -4.24
C THR A 49 4.57 5.11 -4.85
N LEU A 50 4.44 5.38 -6.15
CA LEU A 50 3.14 5.39 -6.83
C LEU A 50 2.40 4.05 -6.68
N TYR A 51 3.07 2.92 -6.89
CA TYR A 51 2.42 1.61 -6.75
C TYR A 51 2.06 1.29 -5.29
N ALA A 52 2.92 1.66 -4.33
CA ALA A 52 2.67 1.48 -2.91
C ALA A 52 1.46 2.30 -2.44
N GLN A 53 1.40 3.58 -2.81
CA GLN A 53 0.28 4.48 -2.53
C GLN A 53 -1.03 3.94 -3.14
N ALA A 54 -0.97 3.51 -4.40
CA ALA A 54 -2.14 2.96 -5.07
C ALA A 54 -2.67 1.70 -4.38
N ALA A 55 -1.78 0.81 -3.90
CA ALA A 55 -2.15 -0.39 -3.16
C ALA A 55 -2.72 -0.06 -1.77
N GLN A 56 -2.11 0.89 -1.05
CA GLN A 56 -2.56 1.33 0.28
C GLN A 56 -3.97 1.93 0.23
N TYR A 57 -4.23 2.79 -0.75
CA TYR A 57 -5.50 3.50 -0.89
C TYR A 57 -6.43 2.85 -1.92
N ASN A 58 -6.32 1.52 -2.10
CA ASN A 58 -7.10 0.79 -3.11
C ASN A 58 -8.56 0.54 -2.69
N GLN A 59 -9.34 1.61 -2.58
CA GLN A 59 -10.71 1.58 -2.06
C GLN A 59 -11.74 2.14 -3.06
N PRO A 60 -13.04 1.80 -2.90
CA PRO A 60 -14.12 2.43 -3.64
C PRO A 60 -14.24 3.94 -3.44
N PRO A 61 -14.75 4.67 -4.44
CA PRO A 61 -15.03 4.24 -5.82
C PRO A 61 -13.80 4.31 -6.76
N GLU A 62 -12.66 4.81 -6.31
CA GLU A 62 -11.54 5.15 -7.19
C GLU A 62 -10.74 3.94 -7.69
N TYR A 63 -10.53 2.91 -6.86
CA TYR A 63 -9.65 1.75 -7.15
C TYR A 63 -8.35 2.09 -7.90
N PRO A 64 -7.43 2.85 -7.28
CA PRO A 64 -6.20 3.27 -7.93
C PRO A 64 -5.36 2.18 -8.59
N VAL A 65 -5.33 0.96 -8.04
CA VAL A 65 -4.64 -0.18 -8.69
C VAL A 65 -5.29 -0.51 -10.02
N THR A 66 -6.62 -0.55 -10.07
CA THR A 66 -7.39 -0.79 -11.30
C THR A 66 -7.14 0.34 -12.29
N MET A 67 -7.17 1.61 -11.87
CA MET A 67 -6.89 2.74 -12.76
C MET A 67 -5.52 2.65 -13.42
N ILE A 68 -4.47 2.39 -12.65
CA ILE A 68 -3.10 2.22 -13.17
C ILE A 68 -3.04 1.04 -14.14
N CYS A 69 -3.59 -0.12 -13.75
CA CYS A 69 -3.49 -1.31 -14.57
C CYS A 69 -4.29 -1.21 -15.87
N SER A 70 -5.47 -0.58 -15.87
CA SER A 70 -6.20 -0.28 -17.10
C SER A 70 -5.36 0.58 -18.04
N GLY A 71 -4.72 1.64 -17.54
CA GLY A 71 -3.82 2.47 -18.35
C GLY A 71 -2.64 1.68 -18.96
N ILE A 72 -2.05 0.74 -18.21
CA ILE A 72 -0.92 -0.09 -18.68
C ILE A 72 -1.37 -1.14 -19.70
N ASP A 73 -2.51 -1.78 -19.47
CA ASP A 73 -3.03 -2.88 -20.28
C ASP A 73 -3.63 -2.36 -21.60
N GLU A 74 -4.39 -1.25 -21.55
CA GLU A 74 -5.06 -0.61 -22.69
C GLU A 74 -4.12 0.20 -23.59
N ALA A 75 -2.86 0.40 -23.18
CA ALA A 75 -1.86 1.03 -24.02
C ALA A 75 -1.76 0.31 -25.39
N SER A 76 -1.67 1.11 -26.46
CA SER A 76 -1.80 0.65 -27.85
C SER A 76 -0.93 -0.56 -28.18
N GLU A 77 -1.45 -1.45 -29.04
CA GLU A 77 -0.69 -2.59 -29.55
C GLU A 77 0.62 -2.10 -30.19
N GLY A 78 1.74 -2.72 -29.80
CA GLY A 78 3.08 -2.31 -30.22
C GLY A 78 3.78 -1.29 -29.30
N SER A 79 3.09 -0.71 -28.31
CA SER A 79 3.71 0.16 -27.31
C SER A 79 4.79 -0.57 -26.52
N ASP A 80 5.97 0.04 -26.41
CA ASP A 80 7.07 -0.47 -25.59
C ASP A 80 6.71 -0.45 -24.09
N VAL A 81 7.43 -1.26 -23.30
CA VAL A 81 7.17 -1.44 -21.87
C VAL A 81 7.11 -0.09 -21.14
N LEU A 82 8.04 0.82 -21.40
CA LEU A 82 8.11 2.09 -20.68
C LEU A 82 6.96 3.04 -21.08
N SER A 83 6.51 3.00 -22.34
CA SER A 83 5.30 3.73 -22.76
C SER A 83 4.05 3.22 -22.06
N ARG A 84 3.92 1.90 -21.86
CA ARG A 84 2.81 1.33 -21.08
C ARG A 84 2.84 1.80 -19.62
N ILE A 85 4.02 1.79 -18.99
CA ILE A 85 4.18 2.29 -17.62
C ILE A 85 3.78 3.77 -17.52
N PHE A 86 4.23 4.59 -18.47
CA PHE A 86 3.87 6.00 -18.50
C PHE A 86 2.35 6.21 -18.67
N ALA A 87 1.66 5.38 -19.46
CA ALA A 87 0.20 5.41 -19.54
C ALA A 87 -0.46 5.13 -18.18
N GLY A 88 0.09 4.22 -17.38
CA GLY A 88 -0.33 4.00 -15.98
C GLY A 88 -0.12 5.23 -15.08
N VAL A 89 1.01 5.92 -15.22
CA VAL A 89 1.28 7.18 -14.48
C VAL A 89 0.25 8.26 -14.84
N VAL A 90 -0.04 8.41 -16.14
CA VAL A 90 -1.06 9.35 -16.64
C VAL A 90 -2.46 8.97 -16.16
N ALA A 91 -2.79 7.68 -16.09
CA ALA A 91 -4.07 7.22 -15.58
C ALA A 91 -4.28 7.55 -14.10
N TYR A 92 -3.21 7.47 -13.29
CA TYR A 92 -3.27 7.77 -11.85
C TYR A 92 -3.31 9.27 -11.55
N PHE A 93 -2.44 10.06 -12.17
CA PHE A 93 -2.29 11.50 -11.86
C PHE A 93 -3.04 12.43 -12.82
N GLY A 94 -3.57 11.90 -13.92
CA GLY A 94 -4.02 12.71 -15.05
C GLY A 94 -2.87 13.16 -15.96
N ASN A 95 -3.21 13.73 -17.12
CA ASN A 95 -2.22 14.20 -18.11
C ASN A 95 -1.68 15.59 -17.74
N MET A 96 -0.63 15.62 -16.94
CA MET A 96 0.04 16.84 -16.49
C MET A 96 1.08 17.32 -17.51
N SER A 97 1.52 18.57 -17.37
CA SER A 97 2.63 19.12 -18.18
C SER A 97 3.96 18.42 -17.87
N CYS A 98 4.21 18.11 -16.60
CA CYS A 98 5.31 17.29 -16.12
C CYS A 98 4.97 16.60 -14.79
N TYR A 99 5.76 15.61 -14.39
CA TYR A 99 5.65 14.88 -13.13
C TYR A 99 6.92 15.09 -12.28
N ASP A 100 6.75 15.56 -11.05
CA ASP A 100 7.84 15.66 -10.09
C ASP A 100 8.08 14.27 -9.45
N THR A 101 9.31 13.76 -9.55
CA THR A 101 9.67 12.44 -8.99
C THR A 101 9.63 12.41 -7.48
N ASN A 102 9.68 13.58 -6.81
CA ASN A 102 9.61 13.71 -5.36
C ASN A 102 8.19 14.01 -4.87
N MET A 103 7.18 13.98 -5.75
CA MET A 103 5.80 14.38 -5.43
C MET A 103 5.18 13.58 -4.27
N LEU A 104 5.67 12.37 -4.03
CA LEU A 104 5.15 11.45 -3.02
C LEU A 104 6.19 11.12 -1.92
N ASP A 105 7.29 11.87 -1.86
CA ASP A 105 8.38 11.60 -0.94
C ASP A 105 8.03 12.06 0.49
N TYR A 106 8.24 11.18 1.47
CA TYR A 106 8.05 11.48 2.89
C TYR A 106 9.37 11.96 3.51
N SER A 107 9.30 12.75 4.59
CA SER A 107 10.52 13.25 5.23
C SER A 107 11.33 12.11 5.87
N PRO A 108 12.68 12.17 5.83
CA PRO A 108 13.55 11.14 6.39
C PRO A 108 13.33 10.88 7.89
N GLU A 109 12.87 11.88 8.64
CA GLU A 109 12.62 11.75 10.08
C GLU A 109 11.50 10.73 10.39
N ILE A 110 10.51 10.61 9.51
CA ILE A 110 9.39 9.67 9.68
C ILE A 110 9.91 8.23 9.53
N ILE A 111 10.76 7.97 8.53
CA ILE A 111 11.20 6.60 8.17
C ILE A 111 12.04 5.95 9.29
N VAL A 112 12.93 6.70 9.92
CA VAL A 112 13.83 6.16 10.97
C VAL A 112 13.06 5.76 12.24
N GLY A 113 11.98 6.46 12.58
CA GLY A 113 11.21 6.23 13.81
C GLY A 113 10.52 4.86 13.90
N TRP A 114 10.23 4.22 12.77
CA TRP A 114 9.46 2.96 12.71
C TRP A 114 10.31 1.69 12.74
N SER A 115 11.64 1.80 12.56
CA SER A 115 12.51 0.65 12.26
C SER A 115 12.82 -0.27 13.47
N TRP A 116 12.53 0.15 14.70
CA TRP A 116 13.02 -0.51 15.93
C TRP A 116 11.94 -1.27 16.73
N GLN A 117 10.68 -1.28 16.28
CA GLN A 117 9.57 -1.82 17.06
C GLN A 117 9.26 -3.28 16.69
N ASP A 118 9.71 -4.24 17.51
CA ASP A 118 9.15 -5.60 17.51
C ASP A 118 7.88 -5.63 18.36
N ILE A 119 6.77 -5.26 17.73
CA ILE A 119 5.50 -5.06 18.43
C ILE A 119 4.91 -6.37 18.96
N LYS A 120 5.17 -7.50 18.30
CA LYS A 120 4.69 -8.82 18.74
C LYS A 120 5.30 -9.21 20.08
N LEU A 121 6.64 -9.10 20.21
CA LEU A 121 7.35 -9.45 21.44
C LEU A 121 6.98 -8.53 22.60
N VAL A 122 6.84 -7.23 22.31
CA VAL A 122 6.47 -6.20 23.28
C VAL A 122 5.06 -6.48 23.82
N LEU A 123 4.07 -6.67 22.95
CA LEU A 123 2.67 -6.84 23.37
C LEU A 123 2.40 -8.16 24.11
N HIS A 124 3.05 -9.26 23.73
CA HIS A 124 2.88 -10.54 24.43
C HIS A 124 3.12 -10.45 25.95
N ARG A 125 3.99 -9.53 26.40
CA ARG A 125 4.39 -9.44 27.82
C ARG A 125 3.44 -8.65 28.71
N PHE A 126 2.65 -7.72 28.17
CA PHE A 126 1.86 -6.80 28.99
C PHE A 126 0.52 -6.37 28.40
N ALA A 127 0.26 -6.66 27.12
CA ALA A 127 -0.95 -6.21 26.48
C ALA A 127 -2.14 -7.12 26.81
N SER A 128 -3.30 -6.50 26.97
CA SER A 128 -4.59 -7.18 27.10
C SER A 128 -5.67 -6.32 26.47
N ASN A 129 -6.72 -6.95 25.98
CA ASN A 129 -7.88 -6.30 25.37
C ASN A 129 -7.53 -5.42 24.15
N ILE A 130 -6.76 -5.96 23.21
CA ILE A 130 -6.41 -5.32 21.93
C ILE A 130 -6.91 -6.15 20.77
N ILE A 131 -7.49 -5.48 19.76
CA ILE A 131 -7.85 -6.07 18.47
C ILE A 131 -6.92 -5.52 17.40
N PHE A 132 -6.23 -6.40 16.67
CA PHE A 132 -5.46 -6.05 15.47
C PHE A 132 -6.27 -6.34 14.21
N SER A 133 -6.83 -5.30 13.61
CA SER A 133 -7.63 -5.41 12.39
C SER A 133 -6.79 -5.14 11.14
N ASN A 134 -6.72 -6.08 10.20
CA ASN A 134 -5.92 -5.96 8.98
C ASN A 134 -6.69 -6.35 7.70
N GLY A 135 -6.49 -5.60 6.61
CA GLY A 135 -6.91 -6.02 5.27
C GLY A 135 -5.76 -6.68 4.52
N LEU A 136 -5.88 -7.92 4.05
CA LEU A 136 -4.75 -8.63 3.40
C LEU A 136 -4.35 -8.06 2.03
N ARG A 137 -5.15 -7.14 1.47
CA ARG A 137 -4.77 -6.35 0.28
C ARG A 137 -3.97 -5.10 0.62
N ASP A 138 -3.99 -4.67 1.88
CA ASP A 138 -3.14 -3.58 2.35
C ASP A 138 -1.70 -4.11 2.44
N PRO A 139 -0.73 -3.50 1.73
CA PRO A 139 0.67 -3.92 1.81
C PRO A 139 1.22 -3.89 3.25
N TYR A 140 0.72 -3.02 4.12
CA TYR A 140 1.17 -2.91 5.51
C TYR A 140 0.72 -4.08 6.40
N SER A 141 -0.29 -4.84 5.97
CA SER A 141 -0.75 -6.03 6.72
C SER A 141 0.34 -7.08 6.90
N SER A 142 1.34 -7.13 6.01
CA SER A 142 2.50 -8.00 6.12
C SER A 142 3.41 -7.70 7.32
N GLY A 143 3.42 -6.45 7.80
CA GLY A 143 4.10 -6.02 9.03
C GLY A 143 3.21 -6.02 10.27
N GLY A 144 1.92 -6.35 10.11
CA GLY A 144 0.93 -6.35 11.19
C GLY A 144 0.88 -7.64 12.00
N VAL A 145 -0.09 -7.70 12.91
CA VAL A 145 -0.44 -8.92 13.66
C VAL A 145 -1.59 -9.62 12.94
N LEU A 146 -1.32 -10.81 12.43
CA LEU A 146 -2.27 -11.62 11.65
C LEU A 146 -2.71 -12.89 12.39
N GLU A 147 -2.29 -13.06 13.64
CA GLU A 147 -2.61 -14.20 14.48
C GLU A 147 -2.81 -13.73 15.92
N ASP A 148 -3.66 -14.42 16.66
CA ASP A 148 -3.88 -14.13 18.08
C ASP A 148 -2.57 -14.30 18.85
N ILE A 149 -2.23 -13.30 19.67
CA ILE A 149 -1.04 -13.31 20.56
C ILE A 149 -1.41 -13.88 21.93
N SER A 150 -2.65 -13.67 22.37
CA SER A 150 -3.22 -14.23 23.61
C SER A 150 -4.75 -14.21 23.55
N ASP A 151 -5.42 -14.77 24.57
CA ASP A 151 -6.89 -14.80 24.68
C ASP A 151 -7.58 -13.42 24.58
N SER A 152 -6.84 -12.34 24.84
CA SER A 152 -7.38 -10.97 24.78
C SER A 152 -6.60 -10.04 23.85
N VAL A 153 -5.60 -10.56 23.15
CA VAL A 153 -4.85 -9.85 22.11
C VAL A 153 -5.06 -10.62 20.82
N VAL A 154 -6.12 -10.26 20.11
CA VAL A 154 -6.67 -11.04 19.01
C VAL A 154 -6.46 -10.34 17.67
N ALA A 155 -6.33 -11.11 16.60
CA ALA A 155 -6.19 -10.63 15.23
C ALA A 155 -7.47 -10.91 14.44
N ILE A 156 -7.94 -9.89 13.71
CA ILE A 156 -9.07 -10.02 12.79
C ILE A 156 -8.58 -9.52 11.42
N HIS A 157 -8.61 -10.38 10.41
CA HIS A 157 -8.15 -9.99 9.08
C HIS A 157 -9.04 -10.53 7.97
N THR A 158 -9.06 -9.84 6.83
CA THR A 158 -9.88 -10.23 5.67
C THR A 158 -9.05 -10.38 4.39
N ALA A 159 -9.38 -11.41 3.59
CA ALA A 159 -8.81 -11.61 2.25
C ALA A 159 -9.60 -10.90 1.14
N ASN A 160 -10.88 -10.62 1.38
CA ASN A 160 -11.79 -10.13 0.36
C ASN A 160 -12.05 -8.65 0.60
N ALA A 161 -11.87 -7.82 -0.43
CA ALA A 161 -12.35 -6.44 -0.49
C ALA A 161 -13.19 -6.31 -1.77
N ASP A 162 -14.51 -6.29 -1.65
CA ASP A 162 -15.46 -6.07 -2.75
C ASP A 162 -15.88 -4.60 -2.82
N GLU A 163 -16.55 -4.22 -3.91
CA GLU A 163 -16.58 -2.85 -4.41
C GLU A 163 -17.57 -1.84 -3.78
N SER A 164 -18.43 -2.27 -2.87
CA SER A 164 -19.32 -1.41 -2.05
C SER A 164 -19.06 -1.69 -0.58
N ASP A 165 -19.55 -0.90 0.40
CA ASP A 165 -19.30 -1.13 1.85
C ASP A 165 -19.55 -2.61 2.18
N PRO A 166 -18.51 -3.43 2.18
CA PRO A 166 -18.72 -4.77 1.67
C PRO A 166 -19.21 -5.63 2.82
N LYS A 167 -20.09 -6.60 2.55
CA LYS A 167 -20.71 -7.43 3.61
C LYS A 167 -19.67 -8.04 4.56
N TRP A 168 -18.46 -8.30 4.09
CA TRP A 168 -17.36 -8.77 4.93
C TRP A 168 -16.89 -7.70 5.93
N LEU A 169 -16.84 -6.42 5.56
CA LEU A 169 -16.40 -5.33 6.45
C LEU A 169 -17.45 -5.10 7.53
N THR A 170 -18.74 -5.17 7.19
CA THR A 170 -19.80 -5.17 8.20
C THR A 170 -19.66 -6.36 9.15
N LYS A 171 -19.39 -7.57 8.62
CA LYS A 171 -19.18 -8.77 9.45
C LYS A 171 -17.96 -8.63 10.38
N GLN A 172 -16.84 -8.12 9.86
CA GLN A 172 -15.64 -7.86 10.64
C GLN A 172 -15.92 -6.85 11.76
N ARG A 173 -16.56 -5.72 11.44
CA ARG A 173 -16.99 -4.72 12.44
C ARG A 173 -17.92 -5.33 13.50
N MET A 174 -18.82 -6.24 13.12
CA MET A 174 -19.69 -6.94 14.07
C MET A 174 -18.92 -7.89 15.00
N GLU A 175 -17.88 -8.56 14.50
CA GLU A 175 -16.99 -9.40 15.31
C GLU A 175 -16.19 -8.56 16.31
N GLU A 176 -15.64 -7.42 15.87
CA GLU A 176 -14.96 -6.44 16.72
C GLU A 176 -15.89 -5.94 17.86
N VAL A 177 -17.11 -5.52 17.52
CA VAL A 177 -18.11 -5.06 18.50
C VAL A 177 -18.45 -6.17 19.50
N LYS A 178 -18.58 -7.42 19.05
CA LYS A 178 -18.87 -8.56 19.94
C LYS A 178 -17.77 -8.78 20.97
N ILE A 179 -16.50 -8.68 20.56
CA ILE A 179 -15.34 -8.82 21.46
C ILE A 179 -15.32 -7.68 22.48
N ILE A 180 -15.48 -6.42 22.02
CA ILE A 180 -15.51 -5.24 22.88
C ILE A 180 -16.65 -5.34 23.91
N GLN A 181 -17.84 -5.77 23.48
CA GLN A 181 -18.97 -6.01 24.39
C GLN A 181 -18.65 -7.09 25.44
N GLY A 182 -17.91 -8.13 25.06
CA GLY A 182 -17.41 -9.15 26.00
C GLY A 182 -16.49 -8.57 27.07
N TRP A 183 -15.53 -7.74 26.68
CA TRP A 183 -14.60 -7.07 27.61
C TRP A 183 -15.32 -6.12 28.56
N ILE A 184 -16.29 -5.33 28.06
CA ILE A 184 -17.10 -4.43 28.90
C ILE A 184 -17.90 -5.22 29.94
N LYS A 185 -18.53 -6.34 29.54
CA LYS A 185 -19.28 -7.20 30.47
C LYS A 185 -18.36 -7.78 31.56
N LYS A 186 -17.17 -8.25 31.19
CA LYS A 186 -16.18 -8.76 32.14
C LYS A 186 -15.74 -7.68 33.14
N TYR A 187 -15.43 -6.49 32.66
CA TYR A 187 -15.06 -5.36 33.52
C TYR A 187 -16.12 -5.05 34.58
N TYR A 188 -17.41 -4.97 34.19
CA TYR A 188 -18.46 -4.69 35.16
C TYR A 188 -18.69 -5.82 36.16
N ALA A 189 -18.50 -7.08 35.76
CA ALA A 189 -18.54 -8.21 36.68
C ALA A 189 -17.39 -8.15 37.70
N ASP A 190 -16.16 -7.88 37.25
CA ASP A 190 -14.98 -7.75 38.09
C ASP A 190 -15.11 -6.55 39.05
N LEU A 191 -15.62 -5.41 38.56
CA LEU A 191 -15.87 -4.21 39.36
C LEU A 191 -16.89 -4.44 40.47
N LEU A 192 -17.92 -5.25 40.23
CA LEU A 192 -18.90 -5.64 41.24
C LEU A 192 -18.27 -6.55 42.29
N ALA A 193 -17.46 -7.52 41.88
CA ALA A 193 -16.76 -8.43 42.80
C ALA A 193 -15.74 -7.70 43.68
N LEU A 194 -15.07 -6.66 43.16
CA LEU A 194 -14.11 -5.84 43.92
C LEU A 194 -14.77 -4.92 44.96
N LYS A 195 -16.07 -4.64 44.83
CA LYS A 195 -16.82 -3.76 45.74
C LYS A 195 -17.58 -4.52 46.84
N GLN A 196 -17.46 -5.86 46.87
CA GLN A 196 -17.97 -6.72 47.93
C GLN A 196 -16.87 -7.01 48.95
#